data_AF-A0A497J2V4-F1
#
_entry.id   AF-A0A497J2V4-F1
#
_cell.length_a   1.000
_cell.length_b   1.000
_cell.length_c   1.000
_cell.angle_alpha   90.00
_cell.angle_beta   90.00
_cell.angle_gamma   90.00
#
_symmetry.space_group_name_H-M   'P 1'
#
loop_
_entity.id
_entity.type
_entity.pdbx_description
1 polymer ?
#
loop_
_entity_poly.entity_id
_entity_poly.type
_entity_poly.pdbx_seq_one_letter_code
_entity_poly.pdbx_strand_id
1 'polypeptide(L)'
;MQGESLRDFGHAIKHLKSLKEAQNWIKKREEIYYKFLDTRDIIAFIGKNIGEFYKAYVTKEVYPNRWWGGSEGAESMEEELADILHWCLVLSNKFDADLGEVIAKIEGFKEEMSAKEIQESVKYKYRMYTSVRQNILLLGSAFGELCKNYFEGKVKQIELLPSLEKIALWCFSAANAINFDLFEAWKSRQIPGR
;
A
#
# COMPACT_ATOMS: atom_id res chain seq x y z
N MET A 1 -19.02 -15.30 17.48
CA MET A 1 -18.59 -15.51 16.08
C MET A 1 -17.76 -16.78 16.05
N GLN A 2 -18.16 -17.80 15.29
CA GLN A 2 -17.28 -18.93 14.99
C GLN A 2 -16.06 -18.33 14.28
N GLY A 3 -14.90 -18.37 14.92
CA GLY A 3 -13.69 -17.75 14.40
C GLY A 3 -13.21 -18.52 13.17
N GLU A 4 -13.29 -17.90 11.99
CA GLU A 4 -12.52 -18.35 10.84
C GLU A 4 -11.06 -18.53 11.28
N SER A 5 -10.45 -19.69 10.96
CA SER A 5 -9.08 -19.94 11.40
C SER A 5 -8.11 -19.05 10.62
N LEU A 6 -6.97 -18.68 11.20
CA LEU A 6 -5.90 -17.92 10.50
C LEU A 6 -5.45 -18.60 9.20
N ARG A 7 -5.64 -19.92 9.08
CA ARG A 7 -5.38 -20.71 7.88
C ARG A 7 -6.37 -20.40 6.76
N ASP A 8 -7.66 -20.28 7.07
CA ASP A 8 -8.72 -19.96 6.10
C ASP A 8 -8.53 -18.56 5.52
N PHE A 9 -8.09 -17.61 6.35
CA PHE A 9 -7.74 -16.25 5.92
C PHE A 9 -6.57 -16.21 4.93
N GLY A 10 -5.53 -17.01 5.16
CA GLY A 10 -4.39 -17.11 4.26
C GLY A 10 -4.71 -17.80 2.93
N HIS A 11 -5.80 -18.57 2.85
CA HIS A 11 -6.32 -19.06 1.57
C HIS A 11 -7.15 -17.98 0.85
N ALA A 12 -7.99 -17.25 1.58
CA ALA A 12 -8.84 -16.20 1.00
C ALA A 12 -8.04 -15.10 0.30
N ILE A 13 -6.89 -14.70 0.86
CA ILE A 13 -6.06 -13.62 0.28
C ILE A 13 -5.60 -13.94 -1.16
N LYS A 14 -5.37 -15.22 -1.49
CA LYS A 14 -4.86 -15.63 -2.81
C LYS A 14 -5.83 -15.36 -3.95
N HIS A 15 -7.12 -15.35 -3.64
CA HIS A 15 -8.20 -15.21 -4.63
C HIS A 15 -8.61 -13.76 -4.89
N LEU A 16 -8.07 -12.81 -4.12
CA LEU A 16 -8.38 -11.39 -4.30
C LEU A 16 -7.78 -10.89 -5.61
N LYS A 17 -8.54 -10.02 -6.27
CA LYS A 17 -8.24 -9.40 -7.56
C LYS A 17 -8.25 -7.88 -7.51
N SER A 18 -9.04 -7.26 -6.63
CA SER A 18 -9.18 -5.81 -6.56
C SER A 18 -8.69 -5.19 -5.25
N LEU A 19 -8.41 -3.89 -5.27
CA LEU A 19 -8.08 -3.14 -4.05
C LEU A 19 -9.24 -3.14 -3.06
N LYS A 20 -10.49 -3.10 -3.53
CA LYS A 20 -11.68 -3.19 -2.68
C LYS A 20 -11.79 -4.54 -1.97
N GLU A 21 -11.51 -5.63 -2.67
CA GLU A 21 -11.45 -6.96 -2.06
C GLU A 21 -10.34 -7.05 -1.00
N ALA A 22 -9.16 -6.48 -1.27
CA ALA A 22 -8.08 -6.36 -0.28
C ALA A 22 -8.48 -5.52 0.93
N GLN A 23 -9.15 -4.39 0.74
CA GLN A 23 -9.68 -3.55 1.81
C GLN A 23 -10.69 -4.30 2.68
N ASN A 24 -11.64 -5.01 2.06
CA ASN A 24 -12.61 -5.84 2.77
C ASN A 24 -11.92 -6.95 3.57
N TRP A 25 -10.88 -7.57 3.00
CA TRP A 25 -10.07 -8.57 3.68
C TRP A 25 -9.31 -8.00 4.89
N ILE A 26 -8.73 -6.80 4.77
CA ILE A 26 -8.08 -6.07 5.87
C ILE A 26 -9.09 -5.70 6.96
N LYS A 27 -10.27 -5.20 6.58
CA LYS A 27 -11.33 -4.74 7.53
C LYS A 27 -11.79 -5.88 8.45
N LYS A 28 -11.89 -7.10 7.95
CA LYS A 28 -12.18 -8.30 8.77
C LYS A 28 -11.15 -8.54 9.89
N ARG A 29 -9.95 -7.98 9.76
CA ARG A 29 -8.81 -8.12 10.69
C ARG A 29 -8.56 -6.88 11.53
N GLU A 30 -9.33 -5.81 11.35
CA GLU A 30 -9.17 -4.54 12.03
C GLU A 30 -9.20 -4.70 13.55
N GLU A 31 -10.18 -5.43 14.06
CA GLU A 31 -10.35 -5.73 15.50
C GLU A 31 -9.18 -6.49 16.15
N ILE A 32 -8.34 -7.14 15.34
CA ILE A 32 -7.23 -7.97 15.80
C ILE A 32 -5.91 -7.19 15.70
N TYR A 33 -5.65 -6.53 14.57
CA TYR A 33 -4.32 -5.99 14.26
C TYR A 33 -4.24 -4.47 14.18
N TYR A 34 -5.36 -3.77 13.99
CA TYR A 34 -5.33 -2.34 13.63
C TYR A 34 -6.16 -1.45 14.55
N LYS A 35 -7.06 -2.00 15.37
CA LYS A 35 -7.97 -1.24 16.25
C LYS A 35 -7.28 -0.26 17.22
N PHE A 36 -6.00 -0.50 17.52
CA PHE A 36 -5.20 0.30 18.43
C PHE A 36 -4.31 1.33 17.71
N LEU A 37 -4.34 1.36 16.37
CA LEU A 37 -3.56 2.29 15.57
C LEU A 37 -4.37 3.54 15.24
N ASP A 38 -3.86 4.69 15.65
CA ASP A 38 -4.40 5.98 15.26
C ASP A 38 -3.98 6.34 13.83
N THR A 39 -4.64 7.36 13.27
CA THR A 39 -4.41 7.80 11.88
C THR A 39 -2.95 8.23 11.70
N ARG A 40 -2.37 8.87 12.72
CA ARG A 40 -0.95 9.24 12.75
C ARG A 40 -0.02 8.04 12.69
N ASP A 41 -0.38 6.91 13.32
CA ASP A 41 0.49 5.74 13.40
C ASP A 41 0.56 5.08 12.02
N ILE A 42 -0.60 4.98 11.35
CA ILE A 42 -0.68 4.48 9.97
C ILE A 42 0.09 5.39 9.00
N ILE A 43 -0.04 6.72 9.11
CA ILE A 43 0.75 7.68 8.31
C ILE A 43 2.25 7.51 8.60
N ALA A 44 2.65 7.33 9.86
CA ALA A 44 4.04 7.09 10.21
C ALA A 44 4.58 5.78 9.60
N PHE A 45 3.78 4.71 9.55
CA PHE A 45 4.16 3.47 8.89
C PHE A 45 4.33 3.63 7.38
N ILE A 46 3.46 4.40 6.70
CA ILE A 46 3.65 4.76 5.29
C ILE A 46 5.02 5.42 5.11
N GLY A 47 5.33 6.43 5.93
CA GLY A 47 6.62 7.14 5.87
C GLY A 47 7.83 6.25 6.14
N LYS A 48 7.74 5.37 7.14
CA LYS A 48 8.78 4.39 7.46
C LYS A 48 9.13 3.54 6.24
N ASN A 49 8.14 2.92 5.59
CA ASN A 49 8.40 2.01 4.48
C ASN A 49 8.81 2.74 3.19
N ILE A 50 8.43 4.01 3.01
CA ILE A 50 9.04 4.87 1.96
C ILE A 50 10.55 5.08 2.24
N GLY A 51 10.92 5.28 3.50
CA GLY A 51 12.32 5.39 3.92
C GLY A 51 13.11 4.10 3.72
N GLU A 52 12.56 2.95 4.10
CA GLU A 52 13.18 1.63 3.87
C GLU A 52 13.26 1.31 2.37
N PHE A 53 12.25 1.65 1.56
CA PHE A 53 12.33 1.54 0.10
C PHE A 53 13.50 2.34 -0.49
N TYR A 54 13.70 3.58 -0.02
CA TYR A 54 14.87 4.39 -0.42
C TYR A 54 16.19 3.75 0.01
N LYS A 55 16.26 3.24 1.24
CA LYS A 55 17.44 2.55 1.75
C LYS A 55 17.76 1.31 0.92
N ALA A 56 16.78 0.45 0.63
CA ALA A 56 16.93 -0.73 -0.22
C ALA A 56 17.45 -0.35 -1.63
N TYR A 57 16.91 0.73 -2.21
CA TYR A 57 17.40 1.25 -3.49
C TYR A 57 18.88 1.70 -3.45
N VAL A 58 19.29 2.45 -2.43
CA VAL A 58 20.65 3.00 -2.33
C VAL A 58 21.68 1.92 -2.00
N THR A 59 21.36 1.08 -1.02
CA THR A 59 22.27 0.05 -0.52
C THR A 59 22.34 -1.15 -1.46
N LYS A 60 21.30 -1.36 -2.29
CA LYS A 60 21.07 -2.60 -3.05
C LYS A 60 21.04 -3.83 -2.15
N GLU A 61 20.80 -3.63 -0.85
CA GLU A 61 20.78 -4.70 0.14
C GLU A 61 19.42 -5.38 0.12
N VAL A 62 19.49 -6.71 0.25
CA VAL A 62 18.38 -7.52 0.74
C VAL A 62 18.75 -7.84 2.19
N TYR A 63 17.96 -7.37 3.15
CA TYR A 63 18.28 -7.50 4.58
C TYR A 63 17.19 -8.26 5.35
N PRO A 64 17.50 -8.86 6.51
CA PRO A 64 16.50 -9.63 7.25
C PRO A 64 15.35 -8.74 7.72
N ASN A 65 14.13 -9.15 7.37
CA ASN A 65 12.90 -8.42 7.63
C ASN A 65 12.60 -8.29 9.14
N ARG A 66 12.13 -7.11 9.56
CA ARG A 66 11.54 -6.85 10.89
C ARG A 66 10.16 -6.21 10.76
N TRP A 67 9.22 -6.93 10.18
CA TRP A 67 7.80 -6.68 10.28
C TRP A 67 7.24 -7.40 11.52
N TRP A 68 6.52 -6.66 12.37
CA TRP A 68 5.84 -7.18 13.58
C TRP A 68 6.67 -8.08 14.52
N GLY A 69 7.96 -7.76 14.72
CA GLY A 69 8.76 -8.34 15.81
C GLY A 69 9.19 -9.80 15.65
N GLY A 70 9.03 -10.39 14.45
CA GLY A 70 9.50 -11.75 14.14
C GLY A 70 10.42 -11.74 12.91
N SER A 71 11.58 -12.35 13.03
CA SER A 71 12.63 -12.37 12.01
C SER A 71 12.48 -13.56 11.07
N GLU A 72 11.60 -13.49 10.06
CA GLU A 72 11.52 -14.49 8.99
C GLU A 72 11.11 -13.85 7.64
N GLY A 73 12.01 -13.09 7.01
CA GLY A 73 11.81 -12.54 5.66
C GLY A 73 13.01 -11.78 5.15
N ALA A 74 12.97 -11.34 3.88
CA ALA A 74 14.06 -10.64 3.22
C ALA A 74 13.54 -9.28 2.71
N GLU A 75 13.74 -8.21 3.48
CA GLU A 75 13.35 -6.84 3.10
C GLU A 75 14.06 -6.46 1.80
N SER A 76 13.23 -6.18 0.79
CA SER A 76 13.62 -5.82 -0.57
C SER A 76 12.76 -4.64 -1.04
N MET A 77 13.13 -4.04 -2.18
CA MET A 77 12.32 -2.98 -2.79
C MET A 77 10.87 -3.40 -3.03
N GLU A 78 10.64 -4.66 -3.43
CA GLU A 78 9.33 -5.24 -3.64
C GLU A 78 8.52 -5.35 -2.35
N GLU A 79 9.16 -5.79 -1.25
CA GLU A 79 8.50 -5.88 0.06
C GLU A 79 8.08 -4.49 0.52
N GLU A 80 8.99 -3.50 0.50
CA GLU A 80 8.66 -2.15 0.98
C GLU A 80 7.53 -1.49 0.19
N LEU A 81 7.46 -1.72 -1.12
CA LEU A 81 6.34 -1.23 -1.93
C LEU A 81 5.01 -1.91 -1.57
N ALA A 82 5.04 -3.22 -1.30
CA ALA A 82 3.86 -3.95 -0.82
C ALA A 82 3.41 -3.41 0.55
N ASP A 83 4.34 -2.99 1.41
CA ASP A 83 4.07 -2.45 2.73
C ASP A 83 3.42 -1.08 2.64
N ILE A 84 3.96 -0.21 1.79
CA ILE A 84 3.37 1.10 1.53
C ILE A 84 1.94 0.91 1.02
N LEU A 85 1.71 0.03 0.03
CA LEU A 85 0.37 -0.28 -0.46
C LEU A 85 -0.54 -0.81 0.65
N HIS A 86 -0.04 -1.70 1.51
CA HIS A 86 -0.80 -2.24 2.64
C HIS A 86 -1.29 -1.12 3.55
N TRP A 87 -0.41 -0.19 3.95
CA TRP A 87 -0.79 0.91 4.82
C TRP A 87 -1.70 1.92 4.13
N CYS A 88 -1.60 2.09 2.81
CA CYS A 88 -2.59 2.85 2.04
C CYS A 88 -3.98 2.23 2.16
N LEU A 89 -4.10 0.90 2.02
CA LEU A 89 -5.39 0.21 2.15
C LEU A 89 -5.96 0.30 3.57
N VAL A 90 -5.12 0.18 4.60
CA VAL A 90 -5.51 0.36 6.00
C VAL A 90 -6.00 1.78 6.26
N LEU A 91 -5.29 2.79 5.75
CA LEU A 91 -5.67 4.20 5.94
C LEU A 91 -6.97 4.54 5.20
N SER A 92 -7.16 4.04 3.98
CA SER A 92 -8.41 4.19 3.22
C SER A 92 -9.60 3.56 3.95
N ASN A 93 -9.43 2.39 4.57
CA ASN A 93 -10.47 1.79 5.42
C ASN A 93 -10.86 2.70 6.59
N LYS A 94 -9.87 3.33 7.24
CA LYS A 94 -10.11 4.27 8.34
C LYS A 94 -10.85 5.54 7.90
N PHE A 95 -10.77 5.86 6.61
CA PHE A 95 -11.51 6.94 5.98
C PHE A 95 -12.83 6.51 5.34
N ASP A 96 -13.21 5.23 5.49
CA ASP A 96 -14.37 4.61 4.82
C ASP A 96 -14.40 4.87 3.30
N ALA A 97 -13.22 4.85 2.69
CA ALA A 97 -13.03 5.14 1.27
C ALA A 97 -12.62 3.88 0.49
N ASP A 98 -13.14 3.73 -0.72
CA ASP A 98 -12.66 2.74 -1.68
C ASP A 98 -11.45 3.27 -2.43
N LEU A 99 -10.27 2.74 -2.14
CA LEU A 99 -9.03 3.23 -2.75
C LEU A 99 -9.02 3.00 -4.27
N GLY A 100 -9.59 1.90 -4.75
CA GLY A 100 -9.68 1.60 -6.18
C GLY A 100 -10.59 2.57 -6.91
N GLU A 101 -11.74 2.90 -6.32
CA GLU A 101 -12.68 3.89 -6.88
C GLU A 101 -12.09 5.30 -6.86
N VAL A 102 -11.40 5.68 -5.78
CA VAL A 102 -10.71 6.98 -5.68
C VAL A 102 -9.65 7.12 -6.78
N ILE A 103 -8.81 6.09 -6.97
CA ILE A 103 -7.84 6.03 -8.06
C ILE A 103 -8.56 6.16 -9.42
N ALA A 104 -9.59 5.35 -9.65
CA ALA A 104 -10.29 5.34 -10.93
C ALA A 104 -10.88 6.72 -11.27
N LYS A 105 -11.51 7.37 -10.30
CA LYS A 105 -12.13 8.68 -10.46
C LYS A 105 -11.13 9.79 -10.71
N ILE A 106 -10.03 9.85 -9.95
CA ILE A 106 -9.02 10.91 -10.09
C ILE A 106 -8.25 10.75 -11.40
N GLU A 107 -7.92 9.50 -11.76
CA GLU A 107 -7.10 9.21 -12.93
C GLU A 107 -7.90 9.10 -14.23
N GLY A 108 -9.23 9.02 -14.15
CA GLY A 108 -10.10 8.74 -15.29
C GLY A 108 -9.94 7.31 -15.82
N PHE A 109 -9.63 6.36 -14.94
CA PHE A 109 -9.65 4.94 -15.26
C PHE A 109 -11.07 4.38 -15.19
N LYS A 110 -11.26 3.15 -15.68
CA LYS A 110 -12.55 2.46 -15.53
C LYS A 110 -12.80 2.14 -14.06
N GLU A 111 -14.06 2.20 -13.67
CA GLU A 111 -14.47 1.74 -12.33
C GLU A 111 -14.32 0.21 -12.23
N GLU A 112 -14.27 -0.31 -11.00
CA GLU A 112 -14.23 -1.75 -10.69
C GLU A 112 -13.04 -2.54 -11.29
N MET A 113 -11.94 -1.86 -11.61
CA MET A 113 -10.74 -2.52 -12.13
C MET A 113 -10.07 -3.42 -11.08
N SER A 114 -9.51 -4.53 -11.55
CA SER A 114 -8.56 -5.32 -10.77
C SER A 114 -7.28 -4.52 -10.49
N ALA A 115 -6.56 -4.89 -9.44
CA ALA A 115 -5.28 -4.25 -9.10
C ALA A 115 -4.25 -4.39 -10.25
N LYS A 116 -4.30 -5.50 -11.00
CA LYS A 116 -3.46 -5.70 -12.18
C LYS A 116 -3.82 -4.73 -13.31
N GLU A 117 -5.10 -4.55 -13.61
CA GLU A 117 -5.54 -3.59 -14.63
C GLU A 117 -5.20 -2.14 -14.24
N ILE A 118 -5.28 -1.81 -12.94
CA ILE A 118 -4.81 -0.52 -12.41
C ILE A 118 -3.30 -0.38 -12.67
N GLN A 119 -2.49 -1.39 -12.30
CA GLN A 119 -1.04 -1.34 -12.50
C GLN A 119 -0.67 -1.19 -13.99
N GLU A 120 -1.37 -1.88 -14.89
CA GLU A 120 -1.19 -1.76 -16.36
C GLU A 120 -1.58 -0.37 -16.87
N SER A 121 -2.67 0.20 -16.37
CA SER A 121 -3.10 1.56 -16.73
C SER A 121 -2.13 2.62 -16.23
N VAL A 122 -1.60 2.45 -15.01
CA VAL A 122 -0.51 3.27 -14.47
C VAL A 122 0.73 3.14 -15.35
N LYS A 123 1.14 1.92 -15.73
CA LYS A 123 2.28 1.69 -16.62
C LYS A 123 2.14 2.48 -17.93
N TYR A 124 0.95 2.47 -18.53
CA TYR A 124 0.70 3.15 -19.80
C TYR A 124 0.67 4.69 -19.65
N LYS A 125 -0.06 5.21 -18.67
CA LYS A 125 -0.26 6.64 -18.43
C LYS A 125 1.03 7.32 -17.94
N TYR A 126 1.77 6.63 -17.08
CA TYR A 126 2.99 7.11 -16.42
C TYR A 126 4.27 6.51 -17.03
N ARG A 127 4.22 6.07 -18.29
CA ARG A 127 5.34 5.43 -19.01
C ARG A 127 6.64 6.23 -19.09
N MET A 128 6.60 7.52 -18.77
CA MET A 128 7.79 8.37 -18.69
C MET A 128 8.54 8.24 -17.35
N TYR A 129 7.88 7.71 -16.32
CA TYR A 129 8.43 7.51 -14.97
C TYR A 129 8.96 6.08 -14.81
N THR A 130 9.98 5.75 -15.58
CA THR A 130 10.59 4.40 -15.58
C THR A 130 11.72 4.25 -14.56
N SER A 131 12.17 5.34 -13.95
CA SER A 131 13.26 5.30 -12.98
C SER A 131 12.75 5.07 -11.56
N VAL A 132 13.37 4.11 -10.86
CA VAL A 132 13.14 3.88 -9.42
C VAL A 132 13.40 5.16 -8.62
N ARG A 133 14.47 5.90 -8.95
CA ARG A 133 14.81 7.17 -8.29
C ARG A 133 13.72 8.22 -8.42
N GLN A 134 13.11 8.35 -9.60
CA GLN A 134 12.01 9.29 -9.81
C GLN A 134 10.78 8.90 -8.99
N ASN A 135 10.45 7.60 -8.95
CA ASN A 135 9.34 7.10 -8.16
C ASN A 135 9.54 7.31 -6.64
N ILE A 136 10.76 7.17 -6.12
CA ILE A 136 11.08 7.52 -4.73
C ILE A 136 10.79 8.99 -4.43
N LEU A 137 11.18 9.90 -5.34
CA LEU A 137 10.92 11.33 -5.18
C LEU A 137 9.41 11.63 -5.21
N LEU A 138 8.67 10.98 -6.10
CA LEU A 138 7.22 11.13 -6.22
C LEU A 138 6.49 10.60 -4.97
N LEU A 139 6.89 9.43 -4.45
CA LEU A 139 6.41 8.88 -3.18
C LEU A 139 6.69 9.83 -2.02
N GLY A 140 7.92 10.33 -1.88
CA GLY A 140 8.30 11.26 -0.82
C GLY A 140 7.52 12.58 -0.89
N SER A 141 7.30 13.11 -2.10
CA SER A 141 6.51 14.32 -2.31
C SER A 141 5.04 14.12 -1.93
N ALA A 142 4.41 13.04 -2.40
CA ALA A 142 3.03 12.70 -2.06
C ALA A 142 2.84 12.44 -0.56
N PHE A 143 3.83 11.80 0.08
CA PHE A 143 3.85 11.60 1.53
C PHE A 143 4.00 12.90 2.31
N GLY A 144 4.86 13.82 1.85
CA GLY A 144 4.98 15.15 2.43
C GLY A 144 3.66 15.93 2.36
N GLU A 145 2.94 15.84 1.23
CA GLU A 145 1.61 16.43 1.05
C GLU A 145 0.58 15.80 2.02
N LEU A 146 0.58 14.47 2.17
CA LEU A 146 -0.27 13.76 3.13
C LEU A 146 -0.01 14.24 4.57
N CYS A 147 1.26 14.30 4.98
CA CYS A 147 1.64 14.77 6.32
C CYS A 147 1.23 16.22 6.54
N LYS A 148 1.51 17.10 5.58
CA LYS A 148 1.13 18.51 5.65
C LYS A 148 -0.38 18.67 5.85
N ASN A 149 -1.18 18.02 5.01
CA ASN A 149 -2.64 18.10 5.11
C ASN A 149 -3.14 17.54 6.46
N TYR A 150 -2.57 16.44 6.94
CA TYR A 150 -2.91 15.88 8.25
C TYR A 150 -2.62 16.87 9.40
N PHE A 151 -1.44 17.48 9.43
CA PHE A 151 -1.03 18.41 10.50
C PHE A 151 -1.76 19.76 10.44
N GLU A 152 -2.18 20.22 9.26
CA GLU A 152 -2.93 21.46 9.08
C GLU A 152 -4.38 21.37 9.58
N GLY A 153 -4.81 20.24 10.13
CA GLY A 153 -6.18 20.08 10.60
C GLY A 153 -7.19 20.02 9.45
N LYS A 154 -6.74 19.67 8.23
CA LYS A 154 -7.62 19.24 7.13
C LYS A 154 -8.13 17.83 7.45
N VAL A 155 -8.89 17.73 8.54
CA VAL A 155 -9.31 16.47 9.18
C VAL A 155 -10.54 15.87 8.49
N LYS A 156 -11.08 16.51 7.44
CA LYS A 156 -12.12 15.86 6.65
C LYS A 156 -11.46 14.79 5.79
N GLN A 157 -11.91 13.54 5.96
CA GLN A 157 -11.44 12.35 5.23
C GLN A 157 -11.19 12.62 3.73
N ILE A 158 -12.04 13.44 3.10
CA ILE A 158 -11.95 13.80 1.68
C ILE A 158 -10.67 14.56 1.27
N GLU A 159 -10.00 15.24 2.19
CA GLU A 159 -8.83 16.08 1.90
C GLU A 159 -7.50 15.31 1.93
N LEU A 160 -7.47 14.14 2.57
CA LEU A 160 -6.28 13.27 2.65
C LEU A 160 -6.27 12.21 1.54
N LEU A 161 -7.44 11.85 1.00
CA LEU A 161 -7.59 10.81 -0.03
C LEU A 161 -6.76 11.09 -1.31
N PRO A 162 -6.68 12.32 -1.85
CA PRO A 162 -5.88 12.57 -3.04
C PRO A 162 -4.38 12.30 -2.82
N SER A 163 -3.82 12.66 -1.66
CA SER A 163 -2.42 12.37 -1.37
C SER A 163 -2.19 10.87 -1.18
N LEU A 164 -3.13 10.18 -0.56
CA LEU A 164 -3.08 8.72 -0.37
C LEU A 164 -3.16 7.95 -1.69
N GLU A 165 -4.03 8.41 -2.59
CA GLU A 165 -4.16 7.90 -3.95
C GLU A 165 -2.86 8.05 -4.74
N LYS A 166 -2.25 9.24 -4.75
CA LYS A 166 -0.92 9.44 -5.34
C LYS A 166 0.13 8.48 -4.80
N ILE A 167 0.16 8.25 -3.49
CA ILE A 167 1.12 7.28 -2.90
C ILE A 167 0.88 5.89 -3.47
N ALA A 168 -0.37 5.41 -3.52
CA ALA A 168 -0.70 4.10 -4.09
C ALA A 168 -0.34 4.01 -5.59
N LEU A 169 -0.61 5.06 -6.37
CA LEU A 169 -0.20 5.14 -7.78
C LEU A 169 1.30 5.05 -7.96
N TRP A 170 2.07 5.78 -7.15
CA TRP A 170 3.54 5.74 -7.23
C TRP A 170 4.09 4.41 -6.74
N CYS A 171 3.39 3.67 -5.88
CA CYS A 171 3.74 2.28 -5.61
C CYS A 171 3.60 1.41 -6.87
N PHE A 172 2.48 1.50 -7.58
CA PHE A 172 2.29 0.77 -8.84
C PHE A 172 3.30 1.20 -9.92
N SER A 173 3.61 2.49 -10.02
CA SER A 173 4.61 2.99 -10.97
C SER A 173 6.03 2.53 -10.62
N ALA A 174 6.42 2.57 -9.34
CA ALA A 174 7.67 2.00 -8.85
C ALA A 174 7.76 0.49 -9.13
N ALA A 175 6.65 -0.23 -8.95
CA ALA A 175 6.59 -1.66 -9.24
C ALA A 175 6.78 -1.98 -10.72
N ASN A 176 6.20 -1.16 -11.59
CA ASN A 176 6.47 -1.23 -13.03
C ASN A 176 7.95 -0.93 -13.35
N ALA A 177 8.58 0.01 -12.64
CA ALA A 177 9.99 0.37 -12.84
C ALA A 177 10.97 -0.76 -12.45
N ILE A 178 10.60 -1.61 -11.47
CA ILE A 178 11.38 -2.80 -11.09
C ILE A 178 10.83 -4.12 -11.67
N ASN A 179 9.83 -4.03 -12.56
CA ASN A 179 9.21 -5.15 -13.30
C ASN A 179 8.60 -6.26 -12.43
N PHE A 180 7.77 -5.91 -11.44
CA PHE A 180 7.04 -6.90 -10.64
C PHE A 180 5.55 -6.58 -10.50
N ASP A 181 4.76 -7.59 -10.17
CA ASP A 181 3.34 -7.45 -9.84
C ASP A 181 3.19 -7.09 -8.36
N LEU A 182 2.82 -5.83 -8.08
CA LEU A 182 2.75 -5.30 -6.73
C LEU A 182 1.68 -6.01 -5.89
N PHE A 183 0.56 -6.35 -6.52
CA PHE A 183 -0.56 -6.92 -5.80
C PHE A 183 -0.33 -8.40 -5.47
N GLU A 184 0.29 -9.15 -6.38
CA GLU A 184 0.74 -10.52 -6.08
C GLU A 184 1.80 -10.55 -4.97
N ALA A 185 2.76 -9.61 -4.99
CA ALA A 185 3.73 -9.47 -3.90
C ALA A 185 3.04 -9.18 -2.56
N TRP A 186 2.09 -8.23 -2.54
CA TRP A 186 1.29 -7.93 -1.36
C TRP A 186 0.52 -9.16 -0.84
N LYS A 187 -0.08 -9.97 -1.71
CA LYS A 187 -0.78 -11.21 -1.33
C LYS A 187 0.16 -12.28 -0.77
N SER A 188 1.41 -12.30 -1.22
CA SER A 188 2.41 -13.30 -0.81
C SER A 188 3.02 -13.02 0.56
N ARG A 189 2.82 -11.81 1.10
CA ARG A 189 3.38 -11.38 2.38
C ARG A 189 2.90 -12.27 3.52
N GLN A 190 3.82 -12.56 4.44
CA GLN A 190 3.49 -13.32 5.65
C GLN A 190 2.49 -12.55 6.51
N ILE A 191 1.47 -13.27 6.96
CA ILE A 191 0.45 -12.76 7.86
C ILE A 191 0.88 -13.14 9.29
N PRO A 192 1.01 -12.18 10.24
CA PRO A 192 1.34 -12.49 11.62
C PRO A 192 0.37 -13.51 12.24
N GLY A 193 0.87 -14.42 13.08
CA GLY A 193 0.09 -15.49 13.74
C GLY A 193 0.16 -16.87 13.08
N ARG A 194 1.11 -17.08 12.15
CA ARG A 194 1.64 -18.40 11.81
C ARG A 194 2.86 -18.72 12.66
#